data_AF-Q97J25-F1
#
_entry.id   AF-Q97J25-F1
#
_cell.length_a   1.000
_cell.length_b   1.000
_cell.length_c   1.000
_cell.angle_alpha   90.00
_cell.angle_beta   90.00
_cell.angle_gamma   90.00
#
_symmetry.space_group_name_H-M   'P 1'
#
loop_
_entity.id
_entity.type
_entity.pdbx_description
1 polymer ?
#
loop_
_entity_poly.entity_id
_entity_poly.type
_entity_poly.pdbx_seq_one_letter_code
_entity_poly.pdbx_strand_id
1 'polypeptide(L)'
;MEDEEKKQMFYEAKQQSRLLKNLSKWSRNVMGLSSIGVVIAYYGLSHSGIKFAFGVFGILFTVICASACFLINLAIRNGRRNVNHILEMINSK
;
A
#
# COMPACT_ATOMS: atom_id res chain seq x y z
N MET A 1 -16.88 -7.99 -32.22
CA MET A 1 -16.25 -8.77 -31.13
C MET A 1 -14.89 -8.21 -30.77
N GLU A 2 -13.94 -8.06 -31.71
CA GLU A 2 -12.58 -7.58 -31.39
C GLU A 2 -12.53 -6.15 -30.80
N ASP A 3 -13.38 -5.24 -31.29
CA ASP A 3 -13.50 -3.87 -30.74
C ASP A 3 -14.13 -3.84 -29.34
N GLU A 4 -15.00 -4.80 -29.02
CA GLU A 4 -15.63 -4.90 -27.69
C GLU A 4 -14.63 -5.43 -26.66
N GLU A 5 -13.82 -6.42 -27.04
CA GLU A 5 -12.71 -6.93 -26.21
C GLU A 5 -11.68 -5.84 -25.91
N LYS A 6 -11.27 -5.05 -26.91
CA LYS A 6 -10.34 -3.91 -26.73
C LYS A 6 -10.93 -2.87 -25.76
N LYS A 7 -12.22 -2.55 -25.88
CA LYS A 7 -12.91 -1.63 -24.96
C LYS A 7 -12.96 -2.17 -23.54
N GLN A 8 -13.22 -3.46 -23.36
CA GLN A 8 -13.25 -4.09 -22.05
C GLN A 8 -11.87 -4.08 -21.38
N MET A 9 -10.83 -4.48 -22.11
CA MET A 9 -9.44 -4.44 -21.61
C MET A 9 -9.02 -3.03 -21.20
N PHE A 10 -9.38 -2.02 -21.99
CA PHE A 10 -9.10 -0.63 -21.65
C PHE A 10 -9.84 -0.18 -20.38
N TYR A 11 -11.09 -0.60 -20.22
CA TYR A 11 -11.87 -0.33 -19.02
C TYR A 11 -11.22 -0.96 -17.78
N GLU A 12 -10.79 -2.21 -17.85
CA GLU A 12 -10.12 -2.92 -16.75
C GLU A 12 -8.78 -2.24 -16.39
N ALA A 13 -7.96 -1.89 -17.37
CA ALA A 13 -6.71 -1.16 -17.16
C ALA A 13 -6.95 0.19 -16.45
N LYS A 14 -8.02 0.91 -16.83
CA LYS A 14 -8.42 2.17 -16.19
C LYS A 14 -8.88 1.97 -14.74
N GLN A 15 -9.67 0.92 -14.46
CA GLN A 15 -10.11 0.60 -13.10
C GLN A 15 -8.92 0.20 -12.21
N GLN A 16 -8.07 -0.70 -12.68
CA GLN A 16 -6.86 -1.10 -11.95
C GLN A 16 -5.95 0.09 -11.68
N SER A 17 -5.76 0.98 -12.66
CA SER A 17 -4.98 2.22 -12.48
C SER A 17 -5.55 3.12 -11.37
N ARG A 18 -6.88 3.24 -11.27
CA ARG A 18 -7.55 4.00 -10.19
C ARG A 18 -7.33 3.33 -8.84
N LEU A 19 -7.49 2.02 -8.75
CA LEU A 19 -7.25 1.25 -7.53
C LEU A 19 -5.80 1.41 -7.04
N LEU A 20 -4.82 1.31 -7.94
CA LEU A 20 -3.40 1.49 -7.63
C LEU A 20 -3.09 2.90 -7.12
N LYS A 21 -3.72 3.93 -7.69
CA LYS A 21 -3.59 5.32 -7.24
C LYS A 21 -4.14 5.50 -5.82
N ASN A 22 -5.29 4.90 -5.54
CA ASN A 22 -5.88 4.93 -4.20
C ASN A 22 -5.01 4.15 -3.21
N LEU A 23 -4.57 2.95 -3.55
CA LEU A 23 -3.71 2.12 -2.70
C LEU A 23 -2.40 2.83 -2.34
N SER A 24 -1.80 3.56 -3.28
CA SER A 24 -0.63 4.41 -3.02
C SER A 24 -0.91 5.53 -2.01
N LYS A 25 -2.08 6.20 -2.10
CA LYS A 25 -2.50 7.20 -1.09
C LYS A 25 -2.68 6.56 0.28
N TRP A 26 -3.34 5.41 0.34
CA TRP A 26 -3.58 4.68 1.59
C TRP A 26 -2.26 4.26 2.25
N SER A 27 -1.31 3.71 1.47
CA SER A 27 0.03 3.39 1.99
C SER A 27 0.75 4.59 2.58
N ARG A 28 0.69 5.76 1.91
CA ARG A 28 1.28 6.99 2.44
C ARG A 28 0.63 7.41 3.77
N ASN A 29 -0.70 7.30 3.87
CA ASN A 29 -1.41 7.63 5.11
C ASN A 29 -1.07 6.67 6.25
N VAL A 30 -0.99 5.35 5.97
CA VAL A 30 -0.57 4.34 6.96
C VAL A 30 0.86 4.61 7.44
N MET A 31 1.77 4.97 6.55
CA MET A 31 3.13 5.34 6.93
C MET A 31 3.14 6.59 7.83
N GLY A 32 2.32 7.60 7.52
CA GLY A 32 2.13 8.76 8.38
C GLY A 32 1.56 8.40 9.75
N LEU A 33 0.61 7.48 9.83
CA LEU A 33 0.08 6.99 11.12
C LEU A 33 1.13 6.21 11.92
N SER A 34 2.03 5.49 11.25
CA SER A 34 3.09 4.72 11.92
C SER A 34 4.04 5.60 12.73
N SER A 35 4.23 6.87 12.34
CA SER A 35 5.09 7.78 13.11
C SER A 35 4.54 8.07 14.51
N ILE A 36 3.21 8.00 14.69
CA ILE A 36 2.59 8.09 16.02
C ILE A 36 3.01 6.89 16.87
N GLY A 37 3.06 5.70 16.28
CA GLY A 37 3.57 4.48 16.91
C GLY A 37 5.01 4.63 17.40
N VAL A 38 5.87 5.27 16.59
CA VAL A 38 7.27 5.56 16.97
C VAL A 38 7.33 6.49 18.19
N VAL A 39 6.51 7.54 18.23
CA VAL A 39 6.46 8.46 19.39
C VAL A 39 5.98 7.73 20.65
N ILE A 40 4.95 6.89 20.54
CA ILE A 40 4.45 6.06 21.65
C ILE A 40 5.53 5.09 22.12
N ALA A 41 6.26 4.46 21.18
CA ALA A 41 7.36 3.56 21.48
C ALA A 41 8.46 4.27 22.26
N TYR A 42 8.95 5.40 21.74
CA TYR A 42 9.99 6.20 22.37
C TYR A 42 9.61 6.62 23.80
N TYR A 43 8.41 7.17 23.96
CA TYR A 43 7.92 7.61 25.26
C TYR A 43 7.75 6.45 26.24
N GLY A 44 7.12 5.36 25.78
CA GLY A 44 6.83 4.20 26.62
C GLY A 44 8.09 3.45 27.08
N LEU A 45 9.06 3.25 26.17
CA LEU A 45 10.33 2.58 26.49
C LEU A 45 11.22 3.35 27.45
N SER A 46 11.06 4.68 27.52
CA SER A 46 11.80 5.55 28.45
C SER A 46 11.27 5.47 29.90
N HIS A 47 10.21 4.71 30.15
CA HIS A 47 9.55 4.58 31.45
C HIS A 47 9.41 3.11 31.87
N SER A 48 9.15 2.88 33.16
CA SER A 48 8.90 1.56 33.74
C SER A 48 7.40 1.32 34.02
N GLY A 49 7.06 0.07 34.36
CA GLY A 49 5.69 -0.32 34.70
C GLY A 49 4.76 -0.33 33.48
N ILE A 50 3.51 0.09 33.65
CA ILE A 50 2.49 0.02 32.58
C ILE A 50 2.84 0.86 31.34
N LYS A 51 3.62 1.93 31.50
CA LYS A 51 4.10 2.78 30.40
C LYS A 51 5.07 2.02 29.47
N PHE A 52 5.87 1.11 30.02
CA PHE A 52 6.76 0.25 29.24
C PHE A 52 5.97 -0.65 28.28
N ALA A 53 4.85 -1.21 28.74
CA ALA A 53 3.98 -2.05 27.92
C ALA A 53 3.40 -1.27 26.71
N PHE A 54 3.03 0.00 26.90
CA PHE A 54 2.64 0.88 25.79
C PHE A 54 3.81 1.11 24.81
N GLY A 55 5.04 1.18 25.32
CA GLY A 55 6.25 1.27 24.49
C GLY A 55 6.40 0.05 23.57
N VAL A 56 6.29 -1.15 24.12
CA VAL A 56 6.34 -2.42 23.36
C VAL A 56 5.22 -2.49 22.32
N PHE A 57 4.00 -2.09 22.70
CA PHE A 57 2.87 -2.01 21.77
C PHE A 57 3.15 -1.03 20.61
N GLY A 58 3.74 0.13 20.90
CA GLY A 58 4.13 1.12 19.90
C GLY A 58 5.13 0.57 18.88
N ILE A 59 6.11 -0.23 19.33
CA ILE A 59 7.05 -0.92 18.43
C ILE A 59 6.30 -1.90 17.54
N LEU A 60 5.48 -2.79 18.12
CA LEU A 60 4.75 -3.81 17.37
C LEU A 60 3.85 -3.18 16.30
N PHE A 61 3.11 -2.13 16.67
CA PHE A 61 2.26 -1.38 15.75
C PHE A 61 3.08 -0.77 14.60
N THR A 62 4.23 -0.16 14.90
CA THR A 62 5.11 0.44 13.89
C THR A 62 5.63 -0.61 12.91
N VAL A 63 6.08 -1.77 13.40
CA VAL A 63 6.58 -2.89 12.58
C VAL A 63 5.50 -3.44 11.66
N ILE A 64 4.27 -3.58 12.16
CA ILE A 64 3.13 -4.04 11.35
C ILE A 64 2.85 -3.03 10.22
N CYS A 65 2.80 -1.73 10.53
CA CYS A 65 2.59 -0.69 9.54
C CYS A 65 3.70 -0.67 8.46
N ALA A 66 4.96 -0.79 8.87
CA ALA A 66 6.09 -0.84 7.94
C ALA A 66 6.02 -2.07 7.01
N SER A 67 5.69 -3.24 7.56
CA SER A 67 5.52 -4.48 6.81
C SER A 67 4.36 -4.38 5.81
N ALA A 68 3.23 -3.83 6.24
CA ALA A 68 2.09 -3.59 5.36
C ALA A 68 2.44 -2.63 4.22
N CYS A 69 3.15 -1.53 4.49
CA CYS A 69 3.64 -0.61 3.47
C CYS A 69 4.58 -1.29 2.47
N PHE A 70 5.48 -2.17 2.94
CA PHE A 70 6.36 -2.94 2.07
C PHE A 70 5.57 -3.84 1.11
N LEU A 71 4.60 -4.59 1.62
CA LEU A 71 3.73 -5.46 0.81
C LEU A 71 2.88 -4.66 -0.18
N ILE A 72 2.32 -3.52 0.24
CA ILE A 72 1.55 -2.63 -0.63
C ILE A 72 2.43 -2.08 -1.77
N ASN A 73 3.68 -1.68 -1.48
CA ASN A 73 4.60 -1.22 -2.50
C ASN A 73 4.90 -2.32 -3.54
N LEU A 74 5.07 -3.57 -3.10
CA LEU A 74 5.22 -4.71 -4.00
C LEU A 74 3.96 -4.91 -4.86
N ALA A 75 2.78 -4.88 -4.23
CA ALA A 75 1.50 -5.00 -4.92
C ALA A 75 1.31 -3.88 -5.96
N ILE A 76 1.70 -2.64 -5.65
CA ILE A 76 1.62 -1.52 -6.61
C ILE A 76 2.55 -1.74 -7.80
N ARG A 77 3.79 -2.20 -7.57
CA ARG A 77 4.74 -2.50 -8.65
C ARG A 77 4.20 -3.59 -9.58
N ASN A 78 3.66 -4.67 -9.02
CA ASN A 78 3.10 -5.76 -9.79
C ASN A 78 1.83 -5.36 -10.53
N GLY A 79 0.91 -4.63 -9.88
CA GLY A 79 -0.31 -4.15 -10.52
C GLY A 79 -0.03 -3.16 -11.66
N ARG A 80 0.99 -2.29 -11.54
CA ARG A 80 1.41 -1.41 -12.64
C ARG A 80 1.92 -2.20 -13.85
N ARG A 81 2.69 -3.28 -13.62
CA ARG A 81 3.10 -4.19 -14.71
C ARG A 81 1.90 -4.84 -15.38
N ASN A 82 0.91 -5.28 -14.60
CA ASN A 82 -0.31 -5.87 -15.14
C ASN A 82 -1.09 -4.87 -16.03
N VAL A 83 -1.26 -3.63 -15.57
CA VAL A 83 -1.87 -2.56 -16.37
C VAL A 83 -1.10 -2.32 -17.67
N ASN A 84 0.24 -2.24 -17.59
CA ASN A 84 1.06 -2.02 -18.78
C ASN A 84 0.93 -3.15 -19.80
N HIS A 85 0.92 -4.42 -19.36
CA HIS A 85 0.69 -5.55 -20.24
C HIS A 85 -0.68 -5.51 -20.92
N ILE A 86 -1.74 -5.09 -20.21
CA ILE A 86 -3.06 -4.91 -20.83
C ILE A 86 -3.01 -3.82 -21.91
N LEU A 87 -2.34 -2.71 -21.65
CA LEU A 87 -2.20 -1.61 -22.62
C LEU A 87 -1.35 -2.03 -23.84
N GLU A 88 -0.30 -2.81 -23.64
CA GLU A 88 0.51 -3.39 -24.72
C GLU A 88 -0.32 -4.34 -25.58
N MET A 89 -1.13 -5.22 -24.97
CA MET A 89 -2.02 -6.13 -25.71
C MET A 89 -3.01 -5.36 -26.58
N ILE A 90 -3.58 -4.26 -26.08
CA ILE A 90 -4.49 -3.40 -26.85
C ILE A 90 -3.79 -2.74 -28.03
N ASN A 91 -2.56 -2.26 -27.86
CA ASN A 91 -1.80 -1.57 -28.92
C ASN A 91 -1.20 -2.54 -29.96
N SER A 92 -0.96 -3.79 -29.57
CA SER A 92 -0.37 -4.82 -30.45
C SER A 92 -1.41 -5.55 -31.33
N LYS A 93 -2.69 -5.48 -30.96
CA LYS A 93 -3.83 -5.94 -31.79
C LYS A 93 -4.35 -4.78 -32.63
#